data_AF-A0A3A9SKF6-F1
#
_entry.id   AF-A0A3A9SKF6-F1
#
_cell.length_a   1.000
_cell.length_b   1.000
_cell.length_c   1.000
_cell.angle_alpha   90.00
_cell.angle_beta   90.00
_cell.angle_gamma   90.00
#
_symmetry.space_group_name_H-M   'P 1'
#
loop_
_entity.id
_entity.type
_entity.pdbx_description
1 polymer ?
#
loop_
_entity_poly.entity_id
_entity_poly.type
_entity_poly.pdbx_seq_one_letter_code
_entity_poly.pdbx_strand_id
1 'polypeptide(L)'
;MARENADYKNVLNESAYTFADGAPIANLQRKEGYIGADRVAGPDFMEHMFRDTAEGQASHYFYGASQETLDALRDNLIKKYPGIDIRGMYSPPFRALTEEEDAADVEKINASGADIVWIGLGAPKQEKWMLAHKDKVKGVMMGVGAGFDFHAGTIKRAPEWIQKIGFEWLYRLFQDPKRLFSRYFVTNTKFFYYLFGDLFKKRR
;
A
#
# COMPACT_ATOMS: atom_id res chain seq x y z
N MET A 1 -14.88 2.03 -4.69
CA MET A 1 -14.94 1.45 -3.33
C MET A 1 -15.53 2.44 -2.33
N ALA A 2 -14.85 3.52 -1.94
CA ALA A 2 -15.37 4.47 -0.93
C ALA A 2 -16.70 5.16 -1.31
N ARG A 3 -16.96 5.38 -2.60
CA ARG A 3 -18.24 5.97 -3.05
C ARG A 3 -19.46 5.07 -2.83
N GLU A 4 -19.24 3.76 -2.71
CA GLU A 4 -20.30 2.74 -2.58
C GLU A 4 -20.34 2.13 -1.17
N ASN A 5 -19.34 2.42 -0.33
CA ASN A 5 -19.21 1.84 1.00
C ASN A 5 -18.82 2.95 1.98
N ALA A 6 -19.78 3.35 2.81
CA ALA A 6 -19.61 4.43 3.78
C ALA A 6 -18.52 4.11 4.81
N ASP A 7 -18.45 2.87 5.29
CA ASP A 7 -17.43 2.44 6.26
C ASP A 7 -16.02 2.59 5.67
N TYR A 8 -15.82 2.16 4.42
CA TYR A 8 -14.52 2.29 3.76
C TYR A 8 -14.18 3.75 3.44
N LYS A 9 -15.19 4.60 3.18
CA LYS A 9 -14.98 6.05 3.07
C LYS A 9 -14.49 6.64 4.39
N ASN A 10 -15.11 6.25 5.50
CA ASN A 10 -14.69 6.69 6.83
C ASN A 10 -13.27 6.23 7.14
N VAL A 11 -12.94 4.98 6.82
CA VAL A 11 -11.57 4.45 6.96
C VAL A 11 -10.53 5.32 6.24
N LEU A 12 -10.80 5.72 4.99
CA LEU A 12 -9.89 6.61 4.26
C LEU A 12 -9.84 8.02 4.86
N ASN A 13 -10.98 8.57 5.29
CA ASN A 13 -11.05 9.91 5.89
C ASN A 13 -10.38 10.01 7.26
N GLU A 14 -10.28 8.90 8.00
CA GLU A 14 -9.61 8.81 9.29
C GLU A 14 -8.09 8.62 9.18
N SER A 15 -7.56 8.44 7.96
CA SER A 15 -6.13 8.34 7.71
C SER A 15 -5.45 9.71 7.89
N ALA A 16 -4.23 9.71 8.44
CA ALA A 16 -3.42 10.92 8.51
C ALA A 16 -3.04 11.43 7.11
N TYR A 17 -2.72 10.51 6.20
CA TYR A 17 -2.43 10.80 4.80
C TYR A 17 -3.01 9.70 3.90
N THR A 18 -3.60 10.11 2.77
CA THR A 18 -3.96 9.22 1.66
C THR A 18 -3.24 9.68 0.41
N PHE A 19 -2.32 8.85 -0.08
CA PHE A 19 -1.57 9.14 -1.30
C PHE A 19 -2.38 8.86 -2.56
N ALA A 20 -2.09 9.62 -3.62
CA ALA A 20 -2.59 9.34 -4.96
C ALA A 20 -1.83 8.18 -5.61
N ASP A 21 -2.19 6.95 -5.23
CA ASP A 21 -1.63 5.72 -5.78
C ASP A 21 -2.26 5.42 -7.16
N GLY A 22 -1.79 6.16 -8.17
CA GLY A 22 -2.18 5.97 -9.57
C GLY A 22 -2.29 7.27 -10.36
N ALA A 23 -1.82 7.24 -11.60
CA ALA A 23 -1.86 8.39 -12.51
C ALA A 23 -3.27 8.97 -12.71
N PRO A 24 -4.37 8.18 -12.84
CA PRO A 24 -5.70 8.75 -13.01
C PRO A 24 -6.17 9.63 -11.85
N ILE A 25 -5.84 9.25 -10.60
CA ILE A 25 -6.24 10.00 -9.41
C ILE A 25 -5.41 11.28 -9.30
N ALA A 26 -4.09 11.19 -9.47
CA ALA A 26 -3.20 12.36 -9.47
C ALA A 26 -3.58 13.36 -10.59
N ASN A 27 -3.87 12.87 -11.80
CA ASN A 27 -4.34 13.70 -12.91
C ASN A 27 -5.67 14.40 -12.59
N LEU A 28 -6.61 13.71 -11.95
CA LEU A 28 -7.87 14.30 -11.53
C LEU A 28 -7.64 15.41 -10.49
N GLN A 29 -6.82 15.17 -9.47
CA GLN A 29 -6.48 16.18 -8.47
C GLN A 29 -5.83 17.42 -9.11
N ARG A 30 -4.88 17.23 -10.03
CA ARG A 30 -4.29 18.36 -10.78
C ARG A 30 -5.33 19.14 -11.58
N LYS A 31 -6.24 18.44 -12.26
CA LYS A 31 -7.34 19.07 -13.01
C LYS A 31 -8.28 19.89 -12.10
N GLU A 32 -8.42 19.49 -10.84
CA GLU A 32 -9.22 20.17 -9.82
C GLU A 32 -8.45 21.34 -9.14
N GLY A 33 -7.25 21.69 -9.61
CA GLY A 33 -6.48 22.83 -9.13
C GLY A 33 -5.39 22.48 -8.12
N TYR A 34 -5.21 21.21 -7.74
CA TYR A 34 -4.13 20.77 -6.87
C TYR A 34 -2.85 20.55 -7.68
N ILE A 35 -2.17 21.64 -8.04
CA ILE A 35 -1.04 21.65 -8.99
C ILE A 35 0.12 20.73 -8.55
N GLY A 36 0.35 20.56 -7.24
CA GLY A 36 1.38 19.68 -6.67
C GLY A 36 0.94 18.23 -6.42
N ALA A 37 -0.24 17.83 -6.88
CA ALA A 37 -0.71 16.46 -6.70
C ALA A 37 0.04 15.51 -7.64
N ASP A 38 1.11 14.90 -7.14
CA ASP A 38 1.88 13.89 -7.85
C ASP A 38 1.43 12.46 -7.51
N ARG A 39 1.69 11.57 -8.46
CA ARG A 39 1.49 10.14 -8.23
C ARG A 39 2.53 9.67 -7.21
N VAL A 40 2.07 9.15 -6.09
CA VAL A 40 2.92 8.51 -5.08
C VAL A 40 2.53 7.05 -4.99
N ALA A 41 3.31 6.19 -5.63
CA ALA A 41 3.08 4.75 -5.58
C ALA A 41 3.72 4.17 -4.31
N GLY A 42 3.05 3.20 -3.69
CA GLY A 42 3.56 2.52 -2.48
C GLY A 42 5.01 2.01 -2.61
N PRO A 43 5.36 1.26 -3.68
CA PRO A 43 6.72 0.77 -3.87
C PRO A 43 7.79 1.87 -3.99
N ASP A 44 7.47 2.98 -4.67
CA ASP A 44 8.38 4.12 -4.81
C ASP A 44 8.59 4.82 -3.46
N PHE A 45 7.50 5.06 -2.74
CA PHE A 45 7.56 5.66 -1.41
C PHE A 45 8.39 4.81 -0.43
N MET A 46 8.20 3.49 -0.44
CA MET A 46 9.03 2.56 0.32
C MET A 46 10.51 2.69 -0.06
N GLU A 47 10.83 2.75 -1.35
CA GLU A 47 12.21 2.89 -1.83
C GLU A 47 12.86 4.18 -1.30
N HIS A 48 12.13 5.30 -1.34
CA HIS A 48 12.58 6.57 -0.78
C HIS A 48 12.81 6.47 0.73
N MET A 49 11.84 5.92 1.47
CA MET A 49 11.97 5.77 2.92
C MET A 49 13.18 4.90 3.28
N PHE A 50 13.35 3.73 2.66
CA PHE A 50 14.49 2.85 2.97
C PHE A 50 15.84 3.48 2.68
N ARG A 51 15.94 4.27 1.61
CA ARG A 51 17.18 4.97 1.29
C ARG A 51 17.46 6.07 2.32
N ASP A 52 16.44 6.83 2.69
CA ASP A 52 16.59 7.98 3.58
C ASP A 52 16.76 7.54 5.05
N THR A 53 16.43 6.29 5.38
CA THR A 53 16.62 5.66 6.71
C THR A 53 17.64 4.52 6.71
N ALA A 54 18.46 4.42 5.64
CA ALA A 54 19.40 3.33 5.43
C ALA A 54 20.55 3.27 6.45
N GLU A 55 20.71 4.30 7.30
CA GLU A 55 21.74 4.39 8.34
C GLU A 55 21.13 4.25 9.75
N GLY A 56 19.90 3.74 9.85
CA GLY A 56 19.21 3.50 11.12
C GLY A 56 18.52 4.73 11.69
N GLN A 57 18.26 5.77 10.88
CA GLN A 57 17.51 6.96 11.30
C GLN A 57 16.06 6.64 11.70
N ALA A 58 15.50 5.56 11.14
CA ALA A 58 14.22 5.00 11.57
C ALA A 58 14.24 3.48 11.45
N SER A 59 13.49 2.83 12.33
CA SER A 59 13.36 1.38 12.40
C SER A 59 12.07 0.89 11.74
N HIS A 60 12.15 -0.30 11.13
CA HIS A 60 11.09 -0.85 10.28
C HIS A 60 10.57 -2.19 10.81
N TYR A 61 9.25 -2.35 10.76
CA TYR A 61 8.55 -3.62 10.94
C TYR A 61 7.69 -3.92 9.71
N PHE A 62 7.64 -5.17 9.28
CA PHE A 62 6.87 -5.59 8.10
C PHE A 62 5.80 -6.61 8.50
N TYR A 63 4.54 -6.30 8.23
CA TYR A 63 3.40 -7.15 8.59
C TYR A 63 2.53 -7.44 7.36
N GLY A 64 2.47 -8.69 6.92
CA GLY A 64 1.74 -9.12 5.72
C GLY A 64 2.59 -9.94 4.74
N ALA A 65 2.10 -10.05 3.50
CA ALA A 65 2.63 -10.96 2.45
C ALA A 65 2.78 -12.42 2.93
N SER A 66 3.46 -13.25 2.13
CA SER A 66 3.84 -14.62 2.51
C SER A 66 5.21 -14.63 3.20
N GLN A 67 5.48 -15.66 3.99
CA GLN A 67 6.81 -15.85 4.60
C GLN A 67 7.94 -15.85 3.55
N GLU A 68 7.75 -16.56 2.43
CA GLU A 68 8.69 -16.57 1.31
C GLU A 68 8.99 -15.16 0.77
N THR A 69 7.95 -14.31 0.66
CA THR A 69 8.11 -12.92 0.21
C THR A 69 8.86 -12.09 1.25
N LEU A 70 8.61 -12.30 2.54
CA LEU A 70 9.31 -11.58 3.62
C LEU A 70 10.77 -11.99 3.71
N ASP A 71 11.09 -13.26 3.52
CA ASP A 71 12.47 -13.76 3.52
C ASP A 71 13.26 -13.13 2.36
N ALA A 72 12.71 -13.18 1.14
CA ALA A 72 13.32 -12.52 -0.02
C ALA A 72 13.41 -10.99 0.12
N LEU A 73 12.40 -10.36 0.72
CA LEU A 73 12.40 -8.93 1.03
C LEU A 73 13.56 -8.60 1.97
N ARG A 74 13.74 -9.36 3.04
CA ARG A 74 14.82 -9.16 4.02
C ARG A 74 16.19 -9.19 3.36
N ASP A 75 16.45 -10.22 2.57
CA ASP A 75 17.73 -10.42 1.88
C ASP A 75 18.04 -9.26 0.93
N ASN A 76 17.03 -8.83 0.15
CA ASN A 76 17.18 -7.71 -0.78
C ASN A 76 17.41 -6.38 -0.05
N LEU A 77 16.69 -6.13 1.05
CA LEU A 77 16.83 -4.89 1.81
C LEU A 77 18.20 -4.79 2.48
N ILE A 78 18.68 -5.85 3.14
CA ILE A 78 20.00 -5.85 3.77
C ILE A 78 21.10 -5.68 2.72
N LYS A 79 20.97 -6.32 1.56
CA LYS A 79 21.93 -6.20 0.46
C LYS A 79 21.94 -4.79 -0.14
N LYS A 80 20.77 -4.17 -0.31
CA LYS A 80 20.63 -2.85 -0.95
C LYS A 80 20.91 -1.69 0.01
N TYR A 81 20.59 -1.87 1.30
CA TYR A 81 20.68 -0.86 2.36
C TYR A 81 21.36 -1.45 3.61
N PRO A 82 22.71 -1.54 3.66
CA PRO A 82 23.41 -2.29 4.71
C PRO A 82 23.17 -1.85 6.16
N GLY A 83 22.75 -0.60 6.40
CA GLY A 83 22.47 -0.08 7.74
C GLY A 83 20.98 -0.01 8.11
N ILE A 84 20.08 -0.58 7.29
CA ILE A 84 18.65 -0.55 7.55
C ILE A 84 18.30 -1.28 8.86
N ASP A 85 17.58 -0.61 9.76
CA ASP A 85 17.13 -1.21 11.03
C ASP A 85 15.78 -1.93 10.83
N ILE A 86 15.84 -3.27 10.68
CA ILE A 86 14.65 -4.12 10.57
C ILE A 86 14.41 -4.81 11.91
N ARG A 87 13.38 -4.37 12.64
CA ARG A 87 13.04 -4.88 13.99
C ARG A 87 12.05 -6.03 13.99
N GLY A 88 11.44 -6.34 12.85
CA GLY A 88 10.64 -7.55 12.70
C GLY A 88 9.98 -7.67 11.34
N MET A 89 9.66 -8.92 10.99
CA MET A 89 8.90 -9.27 9.81
C MET A 89 7.97 -10.43 10.18
N TYR A 90 6.68 -10.30 9.89
CA TYR A 90 5.70 -11.31 10.24
C TYR A 90 4.62 -11.45 9.16
N SER A 91 4.41 -12.70 8.73
CA SER A 91 3.36 -13.10 7.79
C SER A 91 2.19 -13.69 8.58
N PRO A 92 1.10 -12.94 8.83
CA PRO A 92 -0.09 -13.50 9.48
C PRO A 92 -0.73 -14.58 8.59
N PRO A 93 -1.43 -15.55 9.18
CA PRO A 93 -2.08 -16.62 8.41
C PRO A 93 -3.10 -16.06 7.40
N PHE A 94 -3.23 -16.74 6.27
CA PHE A 94 -4.15 -16.38 5.18
C PHE A 94 -5.61 -16.76 5.48
N ARG A 95 -6.09 -16.37 6.66
CA ARG A 95 -7.47 -16.51 7.15
C ARG A 95 -7.83 -15.33 8.06
N ALA A 96 -9.03 -15.35 8.62
CA ALA A 96 -9.36 -14.47 9.74
C ALA A 96 -8.54 -14.88 10.96
N LEU A 97 -8.05 -13.88 11.70
CA LEU A 97 -7.40 -14.07 12.99
C LEU A 97 -8.47 -14.17 14.07
N THR A 98 -8.17 -14.92 15.14
CA THR A 98 -8.91 -14.76 16.40
C THR A 98 -8.51 -13.47 17.09
N GLU A 99 -9.30 -13.02 18.06
CA GLU A 99 -8.96 -11.81 18.84
C GLU A 99 -7.64 -11.96 19.58
N GLU A 100 -7.33 -13.17 20.06
CA GLU A 100 -6.06 -13.48 20.73
C GLU A 100 -4.87 -13.44 19.77
N GLU A 101 -5.02 -13.96 18.55
CA GLU A 101 -3.97 -13.90 17.52
C GLU A 101 -3.68 -12.45 17.10
N ASP A 102 -4.73 -11.67 16.86
CA ASP A 102 -4.62 -10.26 16.47
C ASP A 102 -4.00 -9.42 17.60
N ALA A 103 -4.40 -9.65 18.86
CA ALA A 103 -3.78 -9.01 20.03
C ALA A 103 -2.30 -9.39 20.20
N ALA A 104 -1.96 -10.67 20.00
CA ALA A 104 -0.58 -11.13 20.07
C ALA A 104 0.30 -10.52 18.96
N ASP A 105 -0.25 -10.32 17.76
CA ASP A 105 0.47 -9.67 16.67
C ASP A 105 0.73 -8.19 16.96
N VAL A 106 -0.25 -7.48 17.55
CA VAL A 106 -0.06 -6.10 18.03
C VAL A 106 1.00 -6.02 19.12
N GLU A 107 1.01 -6.97 20.05
CA GLU A 107 2.03 -7.05 21.10
C GLU A 107 3.43 -7.23 20.49
N LYS A 108 3.61 -8.16 19.55
CA LYS A 108 4.88 -8.37 18.85
C LYS A 108 5.34 -7.11 18.10
N ILE A 109 4.44 -6.43 17.40
CA ILE A 109 4.74 -5.17 16.70
C ILE A 109 5.22 -4.12 17.71
N ASN A 110 4.48 -3.94 18.81
CA ASN A 110 4.84 -2.93 19.82
C ASN A 110 6.13 -3.27 20.57
N ALA A 111 6.36 -4.56 20.89
CA ALA A 111 7.57 -5.03 21.55
C ALA A 111 8.81 -4.87 20.68
N SER A 112 8.67 -4.89 19.35
CA SER A 112 9.77 -4.58 18.44
C SER A 112 10.26 -3.13 18.57
N GLY A 113 9.42 -2.22 19.06
CA GLY A 113 9.74 -0.80 19.16
C GLY A 113 10.01 -0.13 17.80
N ALA A 114 9.48 -0.65 16.71
CA ALA A 114 9.68 -0.10 15.38
C ALA A 114 8.98 1.27 15.21
N ASP A 115 9.64 2.20 14.53
CA ASP A 115 9.10 3.53 14.22
C ASP A 115 8.06 3.47 13.10
N ILE A 116 8.32 2.63 12.08
CA ILE A 116 7.49 2.47 10.89
C ILE A 116 7.02 1.02 10.79
N VAL A 117 5.70 0.83 10.70
CA VAL A 117 5.06 -0.49 10.54
C VAL A 117 4.42 -0.56 9.14
N TRP A 118 5.07 -1.27 8.24
CA TRP A 118 4.58 -1.50 6.88
C TRP A 118 3.52 -2.60 6.86
N ILE A 119 2.38 -2.32 6.24
CA ILE A 119 1.24 -3.25 6.17
C ILE A 119 1.01 -3.72 4.73
N GLY A 120 1.28 -5.00 4.48
CA GLY A 120 1.16 -5.69 3.19
C GLY A 120 -0.01 -6.67 3.13
N LEU A 121 -1.18 -6.30 3.67
CA LEU A 121 -2.38 -7.16 3.69
C LEU A 121 -3.27 -7.00 2.44
N GLY A 122 -3.01 -5.96 1.64
CA GLY A 122 -3.80 -5.60 0.47
C GLY A 122 -5.06 -4.82 0.81
N ALA A 123 -5.45 -3.91 -0.10
CA ALA A 123 -6.68 -3.15 0.03
C ALA A 123 -7.92 -4.00 -0.28
N PRO A 124 -9.03 -3.86 0.48
CA PRO A 124 -9.27 -2.89 1.56
C PRO A 124 -8.90 -3.41 2.97
N LYS A 125 -8.32 -4.61 3.09
CA LYS A 125 -8.06 -5.27 4.37
C LYS A 125 -7.05 -4.48 5.20
N GLN A 126 -5.98 -3.99 4.57
CA GLN A 126 -4.92 -3.24 5.26
C GLN A 126 -5.45 -1.93 5.86
N GLU A 127 -6.28 -1.16 5.16
CA GLU A 127 -6.78 0.12 5.68
C GLU A 127 -7.73 -0.10 6.85
N LYS A 128 -8.60 -1.12 6.75
CA LYS A 128 -9.48 -1.52 7.85
C LYS A 128 -8.70 -2.00 9.07
N TRP A 129 -7.67 -2.82 8.86
CA TRP A 129 -6.82 -3.31 9.93
C TRP A 129 -6.10 -2.15 10.61
N MET A 130 -5.51 -1.22 9.85
CA MET A 130 -4.85 -0.03 10.40
C MET A 130 -5.81 0.85 11.20
N LEU A 131 -7.05 1.07 10.74
CA LEU A 131 -8.02 1.84 11.53
C LEU A 131 -8.41 1.11 12.82
N ALA A 132 -8.66 -0.20 12.77
CA ALA A 132 -9.02 -1.00 13.96
C ALA A 132 -7.89 -1.07 15.01
N HIS A 133 -6.67 -0.75 14.59
CA HIS A 133 -5.46 -0.73 15.39
C HIS A 133 -4.92 0.69 15.65
N LYS A 134 -5.67 1.71 15.23
CA LYS A 134 -5.43 3.11 15.61
C LYS A 134 -5.41 3.16 17.14
N ASP A 135 -4.37 3.80 17.69
CA ASP A 135 -4.07 3.90 19.13
C ASP A 135 -3.63 2.60 19.84
N LYS A 136 -3.62 1.44 19.16
CA LYS A 136 -3.08 0.18 19.70
C LYS A 136 -1.65 -0.07 19.25
N VAL A 137 -1.33 0.23 18.00
CA VAL A 137 0.03 0.13 17.44
C VAL A 137 0.76 1.46 17.66
N LYS A 138 1.96 1.39 18.24
CA LYS A 138 2.74 2.58 18.65
C LYS A 138 3.50 3.24 17.49
N GLY A 139 3.89 2.47 16.49
CA GLY A 139 4.60 2.97 15.30
C GLY A 139 3.66 3.53 14.23
N VAL A 140 4.22 4.27 13.27
CA VAL A 140 3.47 4.80 12.12
C VAL A 140 3.11 3.65 11.18
N MET A 141 1.82 3.35 11.07
CA MET A 141 1.33 2.31 10.15
C MET A 141 1.21 2.84 8.72
N MET A 142 1.75 2.11 7.75
CA MET A 142 1.66 2.47 6.33
C MET A 142 1.27 1.28 5.46
N GLY A 143 0.09 1.37 4.84
CA GLY A 143 -0.43 0.38 3.91
C GLY A 143 0.24 0.50 2.54
N VAL A 144 0.88 -0.59 2.08
CA VAL A 144 1.69 -0.58 0.84
C VAL A 144 1.21 -1.58 -0.21
N GLY A 145 0.15 -2.35 0.10
CA GLY A 145 -0.38 -3.36 -0.81
C GLY A 145 0.69 -4.36 -1.23
N ALA A 146 0.92 -4.48 -2.54
CA ALA A 146 1.94 -5.37 -3.12
C ALA A 146 3.37 -4.80 -3.06
N GLY A 147 3.63 -3.77 -2.24
CA GLY A 147 4.95 -3.17 -2.09
C GLY A 147 6.03 -4.18 -1.71
N PHE A 148 5.68 -5.15 -0.87
CA PHE A 148 6.61 -6.22 -0.44
C PHE A 148 7.03 -7.07 -1.62
N ASP A 149 6.10 -7.48 -2.47
CA ASP A 149 6.39 -8.31 -3.64
C ASP A 149 7.35 -7.65 -4.64
N PHE A 150 7.28 -6.32 -4.80
CA PHE A 150 8.20 -5.60 -5.67
C PHE A 150 9.62 -5.53 -5.12
N HIS A 151 9.75 -5.24 -3.82
CA HIS A 151 11.06 -5.15 -3.17
C HIS A 151 11.68 -6.53 -2.89
N ALA A 152 10.85 -7.56 -2.71
CA ALA A 152 11.26 -8.97 -2.69
C ALA A 152 11.68 -9.49 -4.09
N GLY A 153 11.21 -8.84 -5.15
CA GLY A 153 11.46 -9.27 -6.54
C GLY A 153 10.58 -10.43 -7.00
N THR A 154 9.58 -10.84 -6.22
CA THR A 154 8.60 -11.87 -6.58
C THR A 154 7.64 -11.39 -7.68
N ILE A 155 7.42 -10.07 -7.78
CA ILE A 155 6.72 -9.43 -8.90
C ILE A 155 7.65 -8.42 -9.58
N LYS A 156 7.75 -8.50 -10.91
CA LYS A 156 8.52 -7.54 -11.70
C LYS A 156 7.73 -6.25 -11.89
N ARG A 157 8.33 -5.10 -11.59
CA ARG A 157 7.76 -3.79 -11.96
C ARG A 157 7.69 -3.60 -13.47
N ALA A 158 6.73 -2.80 -13.90
CA ALA A 158 6.69 -2.35 -15.30
C ALA A 158 7.93 -1.50 -15.60
N PRO A 159 8.48 -1.52 -16.83
CA PRO A 159 9.50 -0.57 -17.25
C PRO A 159 9.13 0.88 -16.93
N GLU A 160 10.10 1.73 -16.59
CA GLU A 160 9.84 3.11 -16.16
C GLU A 160 8.98 3.90 -17.14
N TRP A 161 9.20 3.73 -18.45
CA TRP A 161 8.40 4.43 -19.45
C TRP A 161 6.92 4.05 -19.35
N ILE A 162 6.60 2.78 -19.07
CA ILE A 162 5.22 2.29 -18.83
C ILE A 162 4.63 2.88 -17.56
N GLN A 163 5.43 2.98 -16.50
CA GLN A 163 5.02 3.61 -15.24
C GLN A 163 4.70 5.10 -15.43
N LYS A 164 5.56 5.82 -16.17
CA LYS A 164 5.43 7.26 -16.47
C LYS A 164 4.19 7.58 -17.31
N ILE A 165 3.84 6.72 -18.26
CA ILE A 165 2.59 6.86 -19.04
C ILE A 165 1.35 6.35 -18.29
N GLY A 166 1.49 5.83 -17.07
CA GLY A 166 0.37 5.40 -16.21
C GLY A 166 -0.23 4.03 -16.55
N PHE A 167 0.48 3.20 -17.32
CA PHE A 167 0.02 1.88 -17.77
C PHE A 167 0.53 0.72 -16.92
N GLU A 168 1.08 0.98 -15.74
CA GLU A 168 1.59 -0.07 -14.84
C GLU A 168 0.50 -1.08 -14.46
N TRP A 169 -0.75 -0.64 -14.28
CA TRP A 169 -1.89 -1.52 -14.01
C TRP A 169 -2.11 -2.53 -15.16
N LEU A 170 -1.94 -2.12 -16.41
CA LEU A 170 -2.09 -3.00 -17.58
C LEU A 170 -0.94 -4.00 -17.65
N TYR A 171 0.28 -3.56 -17.37
CA TYR A 171 1.43 -4.45 -17.29
C TYR A 171 1.24 -5.53 -16.22
N ARG A 172 0.73 -5.16 -15.03
CA ARG A 172 0.39 -6.12 -13.97
C ARG A 172 -0.72 -7.09 -14.40
N LEU A 173 -1.73 -6.60 -15.12
CA LEU A 173 -2.81 -7.45 -15.62
C LEU A 173 -2.27 -8.58 -16.51
N PHE A 174 -1.24 -8.31 -17.33
CA PHE A 174 -0.60 -9.36 -18.13
C PHE A 174 0.23 -10.35 -17.31
N GLN A 175 0.76 -9.95 -16.16
CA GLN A 175 1.50 -10.85 -15.27
C GLN A 175 0.59 -11.76 -14.45
N ASP A 176 -0.58 -11.27 -14.04
CA ASP A 176 -1.55 -12.03 -13.25
C ASP A 176 -3.00 -11.79 -13.71
N PRO A 177 -3.35 -12.28 -14.92
CA PRO A 177 -4.64 -11.98 -15.53
C PRO A 177 -5.80 -12.63 -14.77
N LYS A 178 -5.61 -13.84 -14.24
CA LYS A 178 -6.67 -14.56 -13.51
C LYS A 178 -7.13 -13.81 -12.27
N ARG A 179 -6.20 -13.26 -11.49
CA ARG A 179 -6.54 -12.53 -10.26
C ARG A 179 -6.95 -11.08 -10.54
N LEU A 180 -6.27 -10.39 -11.46
CA LEU A 180 -6.45 -8.94 -11.63
C LEU A 180 -7.56 -8.56 -12.62
N PHE A 181 -7.92 -9.42 -13.57
CA PHE A 181 -8.91 -9.08 -14.61
C PHE A 181 -10.27 -8.72 -14.03
N SER A 182 -10.84 -9.59 -13.19
CA SER A 182 -12.14 -9.36 -12.56
C SER A 182 -12.11 -8.08 -11.69
N ARG A 183 -11.05 -7.92 -10.90
CA ARG A 183 -10.86 -6.75 -10.04
C ARG A 183 -10.81 -5.46 -10.86
N TYR A 184 -9.93 -5.38 -11.87
CA TYR A 184 -9.73 -4.17 -12.66
C TYR A 184 -10.92 -3.85 -13.55
N PHE A 185 -11.58 -4.86 -14.12
CA PHE A 185 -12.79 -4.63 -14.90
C PHE A 185 -13.87 -3.94 -14.05
N VAL A 186 -14.10 -4.43 -12.83
CA VAL A 186 -15.08 -3.83 -11.92
C VAL A 186 -14.63 -2.45 -11.44
N THR A 187 -13.39 -2.32 -10.95
CA THR A 187 -12.93 -1.05 -10.35
C THR A 187 -12.77 0.06 -11.38
N ASN A 188 -12.20 -0.23 -12.55
CA ASN A 188 -11.94 0.78 -13.58
C ASN A 188 -13.26 1.22 -14.24
N THR A 189 -14.17 0.29 -14.54
CA THR A 189 -15.50 0.63 -15.10
C THR A 189 -16.27 1.55 -14.16
N LYS A 190 -16.29 1.21 -12.85
CA LYS A 190 -16.92 2.06 -11.84
C LYS A 190 -16.23 3.42 -11.73
N PHE A 191 -14.90 3.47 -11.75
CA PHE A 191 -14.16 4.73 -11.70
C PHE A 191 -14.55 5.67 -12.83
N PHE A 192 -14.59 5.18 -14.08
CA PHE A 192 -15.01 5.98 -15.22
C PHE A 192 -16.46 6.41 -15.13
N TYR A 193 -17.39 5.50 -14.81
CA TYR A 193 -18.81 5.83 -14.62
C TYR A 193 -19.01 7.01 -13.66
N TYR A 194 -18.33 6.96 -12.51
CA TYR A 194 -18.37 7.99 -11.48
C TYR A 194 -17.70 9.28 -11.90
N LEU A 195 -16.54 9.20 -12.55
CA LEU A 195 -15.82 10.36 -13.08
C LEU A 195 -16.67 11.13 -14.09
N PHE A 196 -17.30 10.42 -15.04
CA PHE A 196 -18.19 11.04 -16.03
C PHE A 196 -19.39 11.69 -15.34
N GLY A 197 -20.04 11.00 -14.40
CA GLY A 197 -21.16 11.56 -13.64
C GLY A 197 -20.81 12.86 -12.92
N ASP A 198 -19.62 12.96 -12.32
CA ASP A 198 -19.18 14.17 -11.62
C ASP A 198 -18.85 15.33 -12.57
N LEU A 199 -18.24 15.02 -13.73
CA LEU A 199 -17.98 16.01 -14.78
C LEU A 199 -19.29 16.62 -15.34
N PHE A 200 -20.35 15.81 -15.48
CA PHE A 200 -21.66 16.30 -15.90
C PHE A 200 -22.34 17.17 -14.83
N LYS A 201 -22.16 16.86 -13.55
CA LYS A 201 -22.73 17.67 -12.45
C LYS A 201 -22.04 19.02 -12.27
N LYS A 202 -20.72 19.11 -12.49
CA LYS A 202 -19.96 20.38 -12.38
C LYS A 202 -20.19 21.36 -13.53
N ARG A 203 -20.79 20.91 -14.64
CA ARG A 203 -21.12 21.76 -15.80
C ARG A 203 -22.53 22.39 -15.71
N ARG A 204 -23.28 22.10 -14.65
CA ARG A 204 -24.54 22.77 -14.28
C ARG A 204 -24.27 23.69 -13.10
#